data_AF-G3AIT4-F1
#
_entry.id   AF-G3AIT4-F1
#
_cell.length_a   1.000
_cell.length_b   1.000
_cell.length_c   1.000
_cell.angle_alpha   90.00
_cell.angle_beta   90.00
_cell.angle_gamma   90.00
#
_symmetry.space_group_name_H-M   'P 1'
#
loop_
_entity.id
_entity.type
_entity.pdbx_description
1 polymer ?
#
loop_
_entity_poly.entity_id
_entity_poly.type
_entity_poly.pdbx_seq_one_letter_code
_entity_poly.pdbx_strand_id
1 'polypeptide(L)'
;MVEPSHAPTESKSAPADSTPENLDKTLKRQQAIANDFSDDTVEKDKSAINFTKGDQFKFYPDNPESHRHKYKWSMKEPSKFYDPCEESRMASMNCLWRNQDDKYACQEFFDAYRECKKDFFAKKKKDRLQGKHGWGFWD
;
A
#
# COMPACT_ATOMS: atom_id res chain seq x y z
N MET A 1 20.74 -40.14 22.57
CA MET A 1 19.50 -39.39 22.33
C MET A 1 19.20 -38.63 23.60
N VAL A 2 19.57 -37.34 23.66
CA VAL A 2 19.26 -36.44 24.78
C VAL A 2 18.84 -35.13 24.14
N GLU A 3 17.59 -34.75 24.35
CA GLU A 3 17.01 -33.47 23.93
C GLU A 3 17.63 -32.31 24.73
N PRO A 4 17.93 -31.16 24.10
CA PRO A 4 18.22 -29.95 24.85
C PRO A 4 16.92 -29.23 25.23
N SER A 5 16.64 -29.18 26.52
CA SER A 5 15.61 -28.31 27.11
C SER A 5 15.92 -26.83 26.85
N HIS A 6 15.04 -26.11 26.16
CA HIS A 6 15.07 -24.65 26.12
C HIS A 6 14.15 -24.09 27.21
N ALA A 7 14.75 -23.37 28.15
CA ALA A 7 14.05 -22.62 29.18
C ALA A 7 13.35 -21.38 28.57
N PRO A 8 12.20 -20.93 29.11
CA PRO A 8 11.54 -19.71 28.67
C PRO A 8 12.30 -18.49 29.21
N THR A 9 12.69 -17.57 28.32
CA THR A 9 13.26 -16.28 28.70
C THR A 9 12.16 -15.33 29.17
N GLU A 10 12.32 -14.78 30.38
CA GLU A 10 11.47 -13.76 30.96
C GLU A 10 11.41 -12.50 30.07
N SER A 11 10.19 -12.11 29.70
CA SER A 11 9.92 -10.81 29.09
C SER A 11 10.04 -9.72 30.16
N LYS A 12 11.11 -8.93 30.09
CA LYS A 12 11.25 -7.68 30.87
C LYS A 12 10.25 -6.65 30.33
N SER A 13 9.13 -6.46 31.03
CA SER A 13 8.19 -5.37 30.75
C SER A 13 8.80 -4.04 31.20
N ALA A 14 8.95 -3.10 30.26
CA ALA A 14 9.32 -1.73 30.55
C ALA A 14 8.14 -0.97 31.21
N PRO A 15 8.38 0.02 32.08
CA PRO A 15 7.31 0.76 32.73
C PRO A 15 6.61 1.69 31.74
N ALA A 16 5.29 1.60 31.67
CA ALA A 16 4.45 2.57 30.97
C ALA A 16 4.40 3.87 31.79
N ASP A 17 5.16 4.89 31.37
CA ASP A 17 5.05 6.24 31.92
C ASP A 17 3.74 6.87 31.41
N SER A 18 2.72 6.89 32.28
CA SER A 18 1.34 7.25 31.96
C SER A 18 1.05 8.73 32.20
N THR A 19 1.85 9.62 31.58
CA THR A 19 1.52 11.05 31.56
C THR A 19 0.40 11.31 30.54
N PRO A 20 -0.59 12.17 30.85
CA PRO A 20 -1.74 12.43 29.98
C PRO A 20 -1.35 12.98 28.60
N GLU A 21 -0.24 13.70 28.52
CA GLU A 21 0.34 14.21 27.26
C GLU A 21 0.92 13.08 26.38
N ASN A 22 1.51 12.04 26.99
CA ASN A 22 1.99 10.86 26.27
C ASN A 22 0.85 9.94 25.81
N LEU A 23 -0.28 9.91 26.53
CA LEU A 23 -1.46 9.16 26.13
C LEU A 23 -2.12 9.77 24.88
N ASP A 24 -2.28 11.11 24.85
CA ASP A 24 -2.82 11.84 23.69
C ASP A 24 -1.92 11.68 22.46
N LYS A 25 -0.60 11.77 22.63
CA LYS A 25 0.38 11.51 21.57
C LYS A 25 0.32 10.07 21.05
N THR A 26 0.08 9.11 21.94
CA THR A 26 -0.06 7.69 21.57
C THR A 26 -1.36 7.45 20.80
N LEU A 27 -2.48 8.04 21.24
CA LEU A 27 -3.78 7.98 20.56
C LEU A 27 -3.73 8.62 19.17
N LYS A 28 -3.11 9.81 19.04
CA LYS A 28 -2.90 10.47 17.74
C LYS A 28 -2.05 9.63 16.79
N ARG A 29 -1.00 8.99 17.32
CA ARG A 29 -0.16 8.06 16.53
C ARG A 29 -0.95 6.82 16.10
N GLN A 30 -1.75 6.24 16.99
CA GLN A 30 -2.61 5.08 16.68
C GLN A 30 -3.67 5.45 15.62
N GLN A 31 -4.29 6.62 15.72
CA GLN A 31 -5.24 7.12 14.74
C GLN A 31 -4.59 7.39 13.38
N ALA A 32 -3.39 7.98 13.34
CA ALA A 32 -2.64 8.18 12.11
C ALA A 32 -2.29 6.84 11.42
N ILE A 33 -1.86 5.84 12.19
CA ILE A 33 -1.60 4.49 11.67
C ILE A 33 -2.89 3.86 11.13
N ALA A 34 -4.00 3.97 11.87
CA ALA A 34 -5.30 3.42 11.44
C ALA A 34 -5.79 4.07 10.13
N ASN A 35 -5.59 5.37 9.97
CA ASN A 35 -5.95 6.10 8.74
C ASN A 35 -5.07 5.65 7.56
N ASP A 36 -3.76 5.47 7.76
CA ASP A 36 -2.85 4.96 6.72
C ASP A 36 -3.23 3.54 6.25
N PHE A 37 -3.79 2.70 7.12
CA PHE A 37 -4.26 1.36 6.76
C PHE A 37 -5.68 1.35 6.14
N SER A 38 -6.51 2.36 6.39
CA SER A 38 -7.89 2.41 5.89
C SER A 38 -7.97 2.79 4.41
N ASP A 39 -6.99 3.57 3.91
CA ASP A 39 -6.91 4.07 2.52
C ASP A 39 -6.52 2.98 1.48
N ASP A 40 -6.28 1.75 1.93
CA ASP A 40 -5.98 0.60 1.07
C ASP A 40 -7.19 -0.26 0.71
N THR A 41 -8.33 -0.02 1.35
CA THR A 41 -9.52 -0.81 1.07
C THR A 41 -10.10 -0.35 -0.25
N VAL A 42 -9.91 -1.15 -1.30
CA VAL A 42 -10.49 -0.91 -2.61
C VAL A 42 -12.01 -1.03 -2.49
N GLU A 43 -12.69 0.10 -2.58
CA GLU A 43 -14.13 0.18 -2.50
C GLU A 43 -14.72 -0.30 -3.83
N LYS A 44 -15.38 -1.46 -3.81
CA LYS A 44 -15.93 -2.12 -5.01
C LYS A 44 -17.35 -1.66 -5.35
N ASP A 45 -17.99 -0.95 -4.42
CA ASP A 45 -19.36 -0.50 -4.56
C ASP A 45 -19.44 0.78 -5.39
N LYS A 46 -19.96 0.64 -6.63
CA LYS A 46 -20.03 1.72 -7.62
C LYS A 46 -20.77 2.98 -7.13
N SER A 47 -21.71 2.83 -6.21
CA SER A 47 -22.49 3.94 -5.64
C SER A 47 -21.73 4.75 -4.58
N ALA A 48 -20.68 4.18 -3.97
CA ALA A 48 -19.87 4.85 -2.97
C ALA A 48 -18.71 5.66 -3.59
N ILE A 49 -18.27 5.27 -4.79
CA ILE A 49 -17.12 5.87 -5.47
C ILE A 49 -17.49 7.24 -6.04
N ASN A 50 -16.85 8.28 -5.53
CA ASN A 50 -16.95 9.63 -6.08
C ASN A 50 -15.61 10.03 -6.70
N PHE A 51 -15.52 9.93 -8.02
CA PHE A 51 -14.30 10.22 -8.78
C PHE A 51 -13.87 11.71 -8.78
N THR A 52 -14.71 12.60 -8.23
CA THR A 52 -14.51 14.06 -8.18
C THR A 52 -14.29 14.60 -6.77
N LYS A 53 -14.20 13.74 -5.74
CA LYS A 53 -13.95 14.19 -4.37
C LYS A 53 -12.46 14.54 -4.19
N GLY A 54 -12.14 15.82 -4.38
CA GLY A 54 -10.81 16.40 -4.12
C GLY A 54 -10.17 17.04 -5.37
N ASP A 55 -9.09 17.78 -5.16
CA ASP A 55 -8.33 18.46 -6.23
C ASP A 55 -7.52 17.49 -7.12
N GLN A 56 -7.48 16.19 -6.77
CA GLN A 56 -6.83 15.13 -7.55
C GLN A 56 -7.88 14.14 -8.09
N PHE A 57 -7.97 14.05 -9.42
CA PHE A 57 -8.76 13.02 -10.10
C PHE A 57 -8.10 11.64 -9.91
N LYS A 58 -8.81 10.70 -9.28
CA LYS A 58 -8.35 9.32 -9.10
C LYS A 58 -9.03 8.42 -10.13
N PHE A 59 -8.25 7.94 -11.11
CA PHE A 59 -8.75 7.18 -12.27
C PHE A 59 -8.73 5.66 -12.08
N TYR A 60 -8.14 5.17 -11.00
CA TYR A 60 -7.92 3.75 -10.76
C TYR A 60 -8.35 3.35 -9.33
N PRO A 61 -8.78 2.11 -9.11
CA PRO A 61 -9.28 1.64 -7.81
C PRO A 61 -8.18 1.44 -6.77
N ASP A 62 -6.95 1.16 -7.19
CA ASP A 62 -5.80 0.95 -6.29
C ASP A 62 -5.34 2.24 -5.60
N ASN A 63 -4.55 2.12 -4.54
CA ASN A 63 -3.89 3.26 -3.90
C ASN A 63 -2.36 3.11 -3.95
N PRO A 64 -1.69 3.53 -5.04
CA PRO A 64 -0.25 3.39 -5.20
C PRO A 64 0.53 4.19 -4.16
N GLU A 65 -0.09 5.19 -3.53
CA GLU A 65 0.57 5.99 -2.52
C GLU A 65 0.50 5.42 -1.09
N SER A 66 -0.20 4.31 -0.87
CA SER A 66 -0.32 3.75 0.47
C SER A 66 1.01 3.23 1.03
N HIS A 67 1.14 3.34 2.36
CA HIS A 67 2.29 2.82 3.11
C HIS A 67 2.45 1.30 3.00
N ARG A 68 1.38 0.54 2.76
CA ARG A 68 1.45 -0.91 2.57
C ARG A 68 2.24 -1.30 1.34
N HIS A 69 2.12 -0.55 0.25
CA HIS A 69 2.87 -0.84 -0.97
C HIS A 69 4.37 -0.66 -0.75
N LYS A 70 4.78 0.31 0.07
CA LYS A 70 6.17 0.46 0.51
C LYS A 70 6.67 -0.75 1.29
N TYR A 71 5.90 -1.23 2.27
CA TYR A 71 6.25 -2.40 3.07
C TYR A 71 6.30 -3.70 2.25
N LYS A 72 5.29 -3.94 1.40
CA LYS A 72 5.30 -5.10 0.49
C LYS A 72 6.44 -5.05 -0.52
N TRP A 73 6.77 -3.86 -1.01
CA TRP A 73 7.90 -3.68 -1.92
C TRP A 73 9.24 -4.00 -1.24
N SER A 74 9.45 -3.54 -0.01
CA SER A 74 10.73 -3.75 0.71
C SER A 74 10.91 -5.19 1.19
N MET A 75 9.83 -5.89 1.49
CA MET A 75 9.86 -7.30 1.92
C MET A 75 9.79 -8.32 0.80
N LYS A 76 9.62 -7.89 -0.46
CA LYS A 76 9.57 -8.85 -1.57
C LYS A 76 10.90 -9.57 -1.68
N GLU A 77 10.85 -10.86 -2.01
CA GLU A 77 12.05 -11.64 -2.25
C GLU A 77 12.88 -11.02 -3.39
N PRO A 78 14.23 -11.02 -3.30
CA PRO A 78 15.09 -10.73 -4.44
C PRO A 78 14.65 -11.58 -5.64
N SER A 79 14.55 -10.98 -6.83
CA SER A 79 13.96 -11.55 -8.06
C SER A 79 12.43 -11.50 -8.20
N LYS A 80 11.63 -11.42 -7.12
CA LYS A 80 10.17 -11.40 -7.25
C LYS A 80 9.64 -10.04 -7.72
N PHE A 81 8.72 -10.06 -8.68
CA PHE A 81 7.99 -8.87 -9.11
C PHE A 81 6.84 -8.56 -8.14
N TYR A 82 6.69 -7.28 -7.79
CA TYR A 82 5.55 -6.79 -7.01
C TYR A 82 4.82 -5.75 -7.86
N ASP A 83 3.52 -5.97 -8.05
CA ASP A 83 2.63 -5.05 -8.75
C ASP A 83 1.82 -4.24 -7.72
N PRO A 84 2.04 -2.93 -7.60
CA PRO A 84 1.24 -2.09 -6.72
C PRO A 84 -0.15 -1.77 -7.28
N CYS A 85 -0.43 -2.10 -8.54
CA CYS A 85 -1.65 -1.73 -9.26
C CYS A 85 -2.41 -2.98 -9.73
N GLU A 86 -2.48 -3.98 -8.84
CA GLU A 86 -2.97 -5.32 -9.17
C GLU A 86 -4.44 -5.31 -9.59
N GLU A 87 -5.31 -4.53 -8.94
CA GLU A 87 -6.73 -4.48 -9.29
C GLU A 87 -6.94 -3.79 -10.64
N SER A 88 -6.19 -2.73 -10.93
CA SER A 88 -6.20 -2.04 -12.23
C SER A 88 -5.71 -2.95 -13.34
N ARG A 89 -4.67 -3.74 -13.08
CA ARG A 89 -4.18 -4.76 -14.01
C ARG A 89 -5.26 -5.82 -14.25
N MET A 90 -5.89 -6.35 -13.20
CA MET A 90 -6.97 -7.32 -13.36
C MET A 90 -8.17 -6.74 -14.12
N ALA A 91 -8.54 -5.49 -13.88
CA ALA A 91 -9.61 -4.81 -14.61
C ALA A 91 -9.33 -4.72 -16.10
N SER A 92 -8.12 -4.30 -16.49
CA SER A 92 -7.71 -4.24 -17.90
C SER A 92 -7.69 -5.61 -18.58
N MET A 93 -7.17 -6.64 -17.89
CA MET A 93 -7.22 -8.02 -18.40
C MET A 93 -8.65 -8.55 -18.54
N ASN A 94 -9.52 -8.22 -17.58
CA ASN A 94 -10.91 -8.62 -17.63
C ASN A 94 -11.68 -7.94 -18.77
N CYS A 95 -11.33 -6.68 -19.10
CA CYS A 95 -11.86 -6.02 -20.28
C CYS A 95 -11.44 -6.77 -21.56
N LEU A 96 -10.18 -7.16 -21.69
CA LEU A 96 -9.70 -7.94 -22.84
C LEU A 96 -10.41 -9.27 -22.99
N TRP A 97 -10.62 -10.00 -21.88
CA TRP A 97 -11.31 -11.30 -21.92
C TRP A 97 -12.75 -11.18 -22.42
N ARG A 98 -13.40 -10.04 -22.19
CA ARG A 98 -14.76 -9.75 -22.66
C ARG A 98 -14.80 -9.14 -24.07
N ASN A 99 -13.73 -8.47 -24.49
CA ASN A 99 -13.63 -7.75 -25.76
C ASN A 99 -12.43 -8.25 -26.56
N GLN A 100 -12.45 -9.54 -26.94
CA GLN A 100 -11.32 -10.17 -27.64
C GLN A 100 -11.06 -9.57 -29.03
N ASP A 101 -12.12 -9.08 -29.68
CA ASP A 101 -12.07 -8.54 -31.04
C ASP A 101 -11.65 -7.06 -31.09
N ASP A 102 -11.95 -6.30 -30.04
CA ASP A 102 -11.63 -4.87 -29.95
C ASP A 102 -10.91 -4.52 -28.66
N LYS A 103 -9.57 -4.52 -28.75
CA LYS A 103 -8.68 -4.11 -27.66
C LYS A 103 -8.72 -2.61 -27.36
N TYR A 104 -9.15 -1.77 -28.32
CA TYR A 104 -9.17 -0.32 -28.15
C TYR A 104 -10.32 0.13 -27.24
N ALA A 105 -11.40 -0.67 -27.17
CA ALA A 105 -12.46 -0.50 -26.18
C ALA A 105 -11.94 -0.54 -24.72
N CYS A 106 -10.77 -1.15 -24.49
CA CYS A 106 -10.16 -1.29 -23.16
C CYS A 106 -9.11 -0.21 -22.83
N GLN A 107 -8.94 0.81 -23.68
CA GLN A 107 -7.87 1.81 -23.53
C GLN A 107 -7.90 2.50 -22.15
N GLU A 108 -9.08 2.87 -21.67
CA GLU A 108 -9.24 3.54 -20.37
C GLU A 108 -8.71 2.70 -19.21
N PHE A 109 -8.91 1.38 -19.24
CA PHE A 109 -8.36 0.47 -18.21
C PHE A 109 -6.84 0.37 -18.27
N PHE A 110 -6.24 0.42 -19.46
CA PHE A 110 -4.79 0.45 -19.61
C PHE A 110 -4.19 1.78 -19.19
N ASP A 111 -4.88 2.88 -19.44
CA ASP A 111 -4.49 4.21 -19.00
C ASP A 111 -4.53 4.29 -17.47
N ALA A 112 -5.60 3.79 -16.85
CA ALA A 112 -5.72 3.67 -15.40
C ALA A 112 -4.54 2.89 -14.78
N TYR A 113 -4.18 1.74 -15.35
CA TYR A 113 -3.02 0.97 -14.88
C TYR A 113 -1.68 1.70 -15.08
N ARG A 114 -1.50 2.40 -16.22
CA ARG A 114 -0.30 3.18 -16.50
C ARG A 114 -0.14 4.35 -15.53
N GLU A 115 -1.21 5.09 -15.25
CA GLU A 115 -1.21 6.19 -14.30
C GLU A 115 -0.93 5.70 -12.87
N CYS A 116 -1.59 4.63 -12.41
CA CYS A 116 -1.31 4.04 -11.10
C CYS A 116 0.17 3.70 -10.92
N LYS A 117 0.78 3.07 -11.93
CA LYS A 117 2.20 2.74 -11.90
C LYS A 117 3.08 3.98 -11.87
N LYS A 118 2.74 5.03 -12.62
CA LYS A 118 3.46 6.31 -12.60
C LYS A 118 3.44 6.92 -11.21
N ASP A 119 2.28 6.95 -10.56
CA ASP A 119 2.11 7.53 -9.23
C ASP A 119 2.92 6.76 -8.18
N PHE A 120 2.93 5.43 -8.22
CA PHE A 120 3.74 4.60 -7.33
C PHE A 120 5.24 4.93 -7.43
N PHE A 121 5.77 4.98 -8.65
CA PHE A 121 7.19 5.29 -8.86
C PHE A 121 7.52 6.75 -8.59
N ALA A 122 6.59 7.68 -8.84
CA ALA A 122 6.72 9.08 -8.50
C ALA A 122 6.84 9.25 -6.97
N LYS A 123 5.99 8.58 -6.20
CA LYS A 123 6.08 8.54 -4.73
C LYS A 123 7.41 7.97 -4.27
N LYS A 124 7.83 6.81 -4.79
CA LYS A 124 9.12 6.20 -4.43
C LYS A 124 10.28 7.15 -4.70
N LYS A 125 10.30 7.81 -5.87
CA LYS A 125 11.34 8.80 -6.22
C LYS A 125 11.32 10.00 -5.28
N LYS A 126 10.11 10.52 -4.96
CA LYS A 126 9.92 11.63 -4.02
C LYS A 126 10.40 11.27 -2.62
N ASP A 127 10.04 10.09 -2.13
CA ASP A 127 10.48 9.61 -0.82
C ASP A 127 12.00 9.47 -0.76
N ARG A 128 12.64 8.95 -1.81
CA ARG A 128 14.11 8.88 -1.90
C ARG A 128 14.75 10.27 -1.90
N LEU A 129 14.20 11.23 -2.64
CA LEU A 129 14.65 12.63 -2.63
C LEU A 129 14.50 13.29 -1.25
N GLN A 130 13.46 12.91 -0.50
CA GLN A 130 13.18 13.40 0.85
C GLN A 130 13.97 12.65 1.94
N GLY A 131 14.83 11.69 1.59
CA GLY A 131 15.58 10.89 2.57
C GLY A 131 14.71 9.93 3.39
N LYS A 132 13.51 9.58 2.90
CA LYS A 132 12.63 8.61 3.57
C LYS A 132 13.09 7.19 3.26
N HIS A 133 13.69 6.55 4.24
CA HIS A 133 14.14 5.16 4.15
C HIS A 133 12.97 4.15 4.10
N GLY A 134 13.26 2.91 3.71
CA GLY A 134 12.32 1.79 3.76
C GLY A 134 11.77 1.30 2.42
N TRP A 135 12.42 1.63 1.31
CA TRP A 135 12.07 1.15 -0.04
C TRP A 135 12.93 -0.04 -0.51
N GLY A 136 13.82 -0.54 0.35
CA GLY A 136 14.69 -1.70 0.09
C GLY A 136 15.93 -1.68 0.97
N PHE A 137 16.75 -2.73 0.87
CA PHE A 137 17.97 -2.89 1.66
C PHE A 137 19.11 -1.92 1.28
N TRP A 138 19.01 -1.26 0.12
CA TRP A 138 20.05 -0.35 -0.40
C TRP A 138 19.56 1.09 -0.60
N ASP A 139 18.45 1.49 0.06
CA ASP A 139 17.87 2.85 0.00
C ASP A 139 18.19 3.72 1.23
#